data_AF-A0A9E5GT28-F1
#
_entry.id   AF-A0A9E5GT28-F1
#
_cell.length_a   1.000
_cell.length_b   1.000
_cell.length_c   1.000
_cell.angle_alpha   90.00
_cell.angle_beta   90.00
_cell.angle_gamma   90.00
#
_symmetry.space_group_name_H-M   'P 1'
#
loop_
_entity.id
_entity.type
_entity.pdbx_description
1 polymer ?
#
loop_
_entity_poly.entity_id
_entity_poly.type
_entity_poly.pdbx_seq_one_letter_code
_entity_poly.pdbx_strand_id
1 'polypeptide(L)' 'MRLEPIIPLTLEDSLAYISTDEYVEITPKNIRLRKIYLTDSDRKRAEKIF' A
#
# COMPACT_ATOMS: atom_id res chain seq x y z
N MET A 1 14.83 -22.07 -8.76
CA MET A 1 14.17 -21.34 -7.66
C MET A 1 12.67 -21.33 -7.95
N ARG A 2 11.84 -21.95 -7.10
CA ARG A 2 10.38 -22.00 -7.26
C ARG A 2 9.78 -20.88 -6.41
N LEU A 3 9.02 -19.98 -7.03
CA LEU A 3 8.29 -18.92 -6.33
C LEU A 3 6.90 -19.45 -5.95
N GLU A 4 6.46 -19.12 -4.74
CA GLU A 4 5.08 -19.38 -4.32
C GLU A 4 4.12 -18.45 -5.06
N PRO A 5 2.89 -18.91 -5.38
CA PRO A 5 1.92 -18.08 -6.07
C PRO A 5 1.46 -16.94 -5.17
N ILE A 6 1.25 -15.76 -5.77
CA ILE A 6 0.68 -14.63 -5.06
C ILE A 6 -0.81 -14.88 -4.78
N ILE A 7 -1.25 -14.46 -3.60
CA ILE A 7 -2.67 -14.41 -3.25
C ILE A 7 -3.15 -12.99 -3.55
N PRO A 8 -4.00 -12.79 -4.57
CA PRO A 8 -4.51 -11.46 -4.89
C PRO A 8 -5.48 -11.00 -3.80
N LEU A 9 -5.34 -9.77 -3.35
CA LEU A 9 -6.28 -9.14 -2.44
C LEU A 9 -7.51 -8.65 -3.21
N THR A 10 -8.69 -8.81 -2.62
CA THR A 10 -9.91 -8.15 -3.08
C THR A 10 -9.90 -6.67 -2.70
N LEU A 11 -10.88 -5.90 -3.19
CA LEU A 11 -11.02 -4.50 -2.81
C LEU A 11 -11.32 -4.37 -1.32
N GLU A 12 -12.24 -5.18 -0.84
CA GLU A 12 -12.71 -5.25 0.53
C GLU A 12 -11.56 -5.64 1.47
N ASP A 13 -10.79 -6.67 1.11
CA ASP A 13 -9.62 -7.09 1.89
C ASP A 13 -8.56 -5.99 1.91
N SER A 14 -8.34 -5.31 0.79
CA SER A 14 -7.36 -4.21 0.71
C SER A 14 -7.76 -3.03 1.60
N LEU A 15 -9.05 -2.69 1.64
CA LEU A 15 -9.58 -1.62 2.50
C LEU A 15 -9.57 -2.01 3.99
N ALA A 16 -9.73 -3.30 4.30
CA ALA A 16 -9.61 -3.79 5.68
C ALA A 16 -8.15 -3.84 6.16
N TYR A 17 -7.21 -4.07 5.24
CA TYR A 17 -5.79 -4.26 5.55
C TYR A 17 -4.99 -2.94 5.68
N ILE A 18 -5.40 -1.88 4.99
CA ILE A 18 -4.65 -0.64 4.87
C ILE A 18 -4.33 0.06 6.21
N SER A 19 -3.12 0.61 6.33
CA SER A 19 -2.70 1.42 7.48
C SER A 19 -2.96 2.92 7.30
N THR A 20 -2.88 3.70 8.38
CA THR A 20 -3.10 5.16 8.35
C THR A 20 -2.09 5.94 7.52
N ASP A 21 -0.91 5.36 7.24
CA ASP A 21 0.15 5.96 6.42
C ASP A 21 0.16 5.40 4.97
N GLU A 22 -0.93 4.77 4.56
CA GLU A 22 -1.09 4.11 3.26
C GLU A 22 -2.35 4.58 2.51
N TYR A 23 -2.37 4.29 1.20
CA TYR A 23 -3.50 4.44 0.29
C TYR A 23 -3.73 3.16 -0.51
N VAL A 24 -4.99 2.88 -0.83
CA VAL A 24 -5.39 1.87 -1.82
C VAL A 24 -5.53 2.58 -3.16
N GLU A 25 -4.64 2.30 -4.08
CA GLU A 25 -4.73 2.80 -5.45
C GLU A 25 -5.61 1.86 -6.28
N ILE A 26 -6.66 2.41 -6.88
CA ILE A 26 -7.66 1.65 -7.64
C ILE A 26 -7.66 2.13 -9.09
N THR A 27 -7.56 1.17 -10.01
CA THR A 27 -7.77 1.37 -11.45
C THR A 27 -8.75 0.31 -11.94
N PRO A 28 -9.39 0.47 -13.11
CA PRO A 28 -10.36 -0.52 -13.60
C PRO A 28 -9.82 -1.96 -13.75
N LYS A 29 -8.49 -2.13 -13.80
CA LYS A 29 -7.84 -3.43 -13.97
C LYS A 29 -7.05 -3.89 -12.75
N ASN A 30 -6.72 -3.01 -11.80
CA ASN A 30 -5.79 -3.32 -10.72
C ASN A 30 -6.12 -2.57 -9.44
N ILE A 31 -5.81 -3.22 -8.32
CA ILE A 31 -5.84 -2.68 -6.96
C ILE A 31 -4.44 -2.84 -6.37
N ARG A 32 -3.89 -1.80 -5.75
CA ARG A 32 -2.56 -1.83 -5.13
C ARG A 32 -2.55 -1.09 -3.80
N LEU A 33 -1.82 -1.62 -2.83
CA LEU A 33 -1.47 -0.90 -1.60
C LEU A 33 -0.20 -0.09 -1.82
N ARG A 34 -0.18 1.14 -1.29
CA ARG A 34 0.92 2.07 -1.47
C ARG A 34 1.04 3.01 -0.27
N LYS A 35 2.25 3.29 0.18
CA LYS A 35 2.50 4.32 1.21
C LYS A 35 2.09 5.71 0.71
N ILE A 36 1.56 6.55 1.58
CA ILE A 36 1.25 7.95 1.29
C ILE A 36 2.51 8.67 0.77
N TYR A 37 3.62 8.48 1.46
CA TYR A 37 4.94 8.96 1.05
C TYR A 37 5.72 7.84 0.37
N LEU A 38 6.05 8.05 -0.91
CA LEU A 38 6.68 7.02 -1.72
C LEU A 38 8.16 6.83 -1.39
N THR A 39 8.86 7.92 -1.07
CA THR A 39 10.29 7.88 -0.76
C THR A 39 10.51 7.74 0.74
N ASP A 40 11.61 7.10 1.13
CA ASP A 40 12.01 6.96 2.54
C ASP A 40 12.28 8.32 3.20
N SER A 41 12.90 9.25 2.45
CA SER A 41 13.17 10.61 2.93
C SER A 41 11.89 11.38 3.26
N ASP A 42 10.86 11.26 2.42
CA ASP A 42 9.59 11.94 2.64
C ASP A 42 8.83 11.34 3.83
N ARG A 43 8.90 10.02 4.03
CA ARG A 43 8.35 9.35 5.23
C ARG A 43 8.98 9.88 6.51
N LYS A 44 10.31 9.87 6.58
CA LYS A 44 11.06 10.38 7.75
C LYS A 44 10.81 11.87 8.01
N ARG A 45 10.52 12.65 6.98
CA ARG A 45 10.13 14.06 7.14
C ARG A 45 8.71 14.17 7.70
N ALA A 46 7.77 13.37 7.20
CA ALA A 46 6.40 13.37 7.68
C ALA A 46 6.29 12.93 9.15
N GLU A 47 7.02 11.88 9.54
CA GLU A 47 7.09 11.42 10.95
C GLU A 47 7.61 12.48 11.92
N LYS A 48 8.37 13.47 11.45
CA LYS A 48 8.91 14.56 12.30
C LYS A 48 7.96 15.74 12.44
N ILE A 49 6.96 15.86 11.56
CA ILE A 49 6.02 16.98 11.54
C ILE A 49 4.80 16.69 12.42
N PHE A 50 4.55 15.42 12.73
CA PHE A 50 3.55 14.95 13.71
C PHE A 50 4.23 14.60 15.04
#